data_AF-A0A955T4B1-F1
#
_entry.id   AF-A0A955T4B1-F1
#
_cell.length_a   1.000
_cell.length_b   1.000
_cell.length_c   1.000
_cell.angle_alpha   90.00
_cell.angle_beta   90.00
_cell.angle_gamma   90.00
#
_symmetry.space_group_name_H-M   'P 1'
#
loop_
_entity.id
_entity.type
_entity.pdbx_description
1 polymer ?
#
loop_
_entity_poly.entity_id
_entity_poly.type
_entity_poly.pdbx_seq_one_letter_code
_entity_poly.pdbx_strand_id
1 'polypeptide(L)'
;MGNYKPSKSDKFTFGLWTIGNPGRDPFGEPVRPPLAPHEIVKIVGELGGYGVNFHDNDLIPIDATASQRDQILTDFKKALEDYDVKVPMATTNLFADPVFRDGAFTSNDAQVRAYALQKVMKSMDLGASLGAKIYVFWGGREGTEVDASKDPREGIKWFREAIDYLCEYSMDQGYDYKFALEAKPNEP
;
A
#
# COMPACT_ATOMS: atom_id res chain seq x y z
N MET A 1 11.23 -30.50 22.52
CA MET A 1 11.23 -29.13 21.95
C MET A 1 9.98 -29.00 21.08
N GLY A 2 9.24 -27.89 21.17
CA GLY A 2 8.06 -27.67 20.34
C GLY A 2 8.44 -27.49 18.86
N ASN A 3 7.56 -27.92 17.95
CA ASN A 3 7.70 -27.66 16.52
C ASN A 3 7.18 -26.24 16.23
N TYR A 4 8.09 -25.28 16.03
CA TYR A 4 7.77 -23.88 15.73
C TYR A 4 7.80 -23.58 14.23
N LYS A 5 7.69 -24.60 13.37
CA LYS A 5 7.65 -24.38 11.91
C LYS A 5 6.32 -23.71 11.54
N PRO A 6 6.32 -22.52 10.92
CA PRO A 6 5.11 -21.84 10.51
C PRO A 6 4.38 -22.60 9.40
N SER A 7 3.08 -22.37 9.33
CA SER A 7 2.17 -22.93 8.34
C SER A 7 1.20 -21.86 7.83
N LYS A 8 0.61 -22.07 6.66
CA LYS A 8 -0.35 -21.13 6.08
C LYS A 8 -1.62 -20.95 6.93
N SER A 9 -1.96 -21.92 7.78
CA SER A 9 -3.06 -21.78 8.75
C SER A 9 -2.80 -20.73 9.81
N ASP A 10 -1.53 -20.36 10.07
CA ASP A 10 -1.16 -19.32 11.03
C ASP A 10 -1.40 -17.91 10.50
N LYS A 11 -1.64 -17.77 9.19
CA LYS A 11 -1.97 -16.51 8.51
C LYS A 11 -0.91 -15.41 8.63
N PHE A 12 0.37 -15.77 8.78
CA PHE A 12 1.45 -14.79 8.72
C PHE A 12 1.55 -14.16 7.32
N THR A 13 1.61 -12.83 7.27
CA THR A 13 1.74 -12.07 6.02
C THR A 13 2.84 -11.05 6.11
N PHE A 14 3.44 -10.69 4.98
CA PHE A 14 4.53 -9.70 4.91
C PHE A 14 4.24 -8.68 3.81
N GLY A 15 4.48 -7.40 4.10
CA GLY A 15 4.45 -6.38 3.05
C GLY A 15 5.60 -6.58 2.07
N LEU A 16 5.41 -6.32 0.79
CA LEU A 16 6.51 -6.32 -0.18
C LEU A 16 7.63 -5.37 0.30
N TRP A 17 7.25 -4.21 0.83
CA TRP A 17 8.16 -3.22 1.40
C TRP A 17 8.92 -3.70 2.65
N THR A 18 8.51 -4.78 3.32
CA THR A 18 9.21 -5.25 4.53
C THR A 18 10.45 -6.06 4.16
N ILE A 19 10.26 -7.12 3.37
CA ILE A 19 11.35 -7.98 2.89
C ILE A 19 12.16 -7.24 1.82
N GLY A 20 11.47 -6.48 0.97
CA GLY A 20 12.07 -5.70 -0.11
C GLY A 20 12.76 -4.42 0.31
N ASN A 21 12.76 -4.05 1.60
CA ASN A 21 13.44 -2.82 2.04
C ASN A 21 14.95 -2.89 1.73
N PRO A 22 15.50 -2.01 0.88
CA PRO A 22 16.92 -2.05 0.53
C PRO A 22 17.83 -1.51 1.63
N GLY A 23 17.25 -0.98 2.72
CA GLY A 23 17.99 -0.48 3.87
C GLY A 23 18.53 0.94 3.69
N ARG A 24 17.95 1.73 2.78
CA ARG A 24 18.13 3.18 2.75
C ARG A 24 17.50 3.78 4.01
N ASP A 25 18.15 4.79 4.57
CA ASP A 25 17.60 5.61 5.64
C ASP A 25 17.89 7.12 5.36
N PRO A 26 17.54 8.06 6.25
CA PRO A 26 17.81 9.48 6.02
C PRO A 26 19.30 9.87 5.91
N PHE A 27 20.23 9.03 6.35
CA PHE A 27 21.67 9.29 6.42
C PHE A 27 22.55 8.28 5.65
N GLY A 28 21.94 7.29 5.00
CA GLY A 28 22.64 6.22 4.31
C GLY A 28 21.94 5.73 3.05
N GLU A 29 22.75 5.42 2.04
CA GLU A 29 22.30 4.83 0.78
C GLU A 29 21.89 3.35 0.94
N PRO A 30 21.11 2.78 0.01
CA PRO A 30 20.81 1.35 -0.05
C PRO A 30 22.01 0.44 0.20
N VAL A 31 21.83 -0.58 1.05
CA VAL A 31 22.86 -1.60 1.36
C VAL A 31 22.50 -2.99 0.82
N ARG A 32 21.31 -3.14 0.22
CA ARG A 32 20.83 -4.36 -0.43
C ARG A 32 20.28 -4.03 -1.82
N PRO A 33 20.45 -4.94 -2.80
CA PRO A 33 19.80 -4.78 -4.09
C PRO A 33 18.27 -4.84 -3.94
N PRO A 34 17.52 -4.14 -4.80
CA PRO A 34 16.06 -4.29 -4.84
C PRO A 34 15.68 -5.72 -5.23
N LEU A 35 14.58 -6.21 -4.67
CA LEU A 35 13.98 -7.51 -5.01
C LEU A 35 12.75 -7.29 -5.87
N ALA A 36 12.56 -8.10 -6.90
CA ALA A 36 11.33 -8.06 -7.67
C ALA A 36 10.15 -8.61 -6.84
N PRO A 37 8.92 -8.10 -7.02
CA PRO A 37 7.75 -8.54 -6.25
C PRO A 37 7.51 -10.06 -6.27
N HIS A 38 7.74 -10.72 -7.41
CA HIS A 38 7.57 -12.16 -7.57
C HIS A 38 8.63 -12.97 -6.79
N GLU A 39 9.83 -12.44 -6.61
CA GLU A 39 10.88 -13.07 -5.80
C GLU A 39 10.52 -13.03 -4.31
N ILE A 40 9.92 -11.93 -3.85
CA ILE A 40 9.42 -11.80 -2.47
C ILE A 40 8.29 -12.81 -2.22
N VAL A 41 7.37 -12.98 -3.18
CA VAL A 41 6.30 -14.00 -3.08
C VAL A 41 6.89 -15.39 -2.92
N LYS A 42 7.89 -15.74 -3.74
CA LYS A 42 8.62 -17.01 -3.61
C LYS A 42 9.19 -17.19 -2.21
N ILE A 43 9.94 -16.20 -1.69
CA ILE A 43 10.54 -16.25 -0.36
C ILE A 43 9.47 -16.48 0.72
N VAL A 44 8.37 -15.73 0.68
CA VAL A 44 7.26 -15.86 1.65
C VAL A 44 6.63 -17.25 1.58
N GLY A 45 6.40 -17.77 0.37
CA GLY A 45 5.83 -19.10 0.16
C GLY A 45 6.72 -20.23 0.67
N GLU A 46 8.03 -20.18 0.38
CA GLU A 46 9.01 -21.16 0.85
C GLU A 46 9.15 -21.16 2.38
N LEU A 47 8.97 -19.99 3.02
CA LEU A 47 8.98 -19.84 4.48
C LEU A 47 7.65 -20.23 5.15
N GLY A 48 6.64 -20.66 4.40
CA GLY A 48 5.33 -21.07 4.93
C GLY A 48 4.38 -19.90 5.23
N GLY A 49 4.68 -18.71 4.72
CA GLY A 49 3.81 -17.55 4.83
C GLY A 49 2.49 -17.72 4.07
N TYR A 50 1.43 -17.12 4.61
CA TYR A 50 0.09 -17.18 4.03
C TYR A 50 -0.09 -16.19 2.89
N GLY A 51 0.49 -15.00 3.01
CA GLY A 51 0.22 -13.93 2.05
C GLY A 51 1.27 -12.81 2.03
N VAL A 52 1.18 -12.00 0.97
CA VAL A 52 1.89 -10.74 0.85
C VAL A 52 0.91 -9.57 0.81
N ASN A 53 1.37 -8.39 1.21
CA ASN A 53 0.62 -7.14 1.11
C ASN A 53 1.44 -6.13 0.29
N PHE A 54 0.81 -5.14 -0.35
CA PHE A 54 1.55 -4.17 -1.14
C PHE A 54 0.95 -2.76 -1.08
N HIS A 55 1.80 -1.74 -1.20
CA HIS A 55 1.39 -0.47 -1.80
C HIS A 55 1.40 -0.63 -3.31
N ASP A 56 0.52 0.10 -3.99
CA ASP A 56 0.51 0.17 -5.46
C ASP A 56 1.91 0.35 -6.06
N ASN A 57 2.72 1.25 -5.50
CA ASN A 57 4.07 1.51 -6.00
C ASN A 57 5.16 0.52 -5.54
N ASP A 58 4.87 -0.39 -4.61
CA ASP A 58 5.75 -1.53 -4.34
C ASP A 58 5.64 -2.58 -5.45
N LEU A 59 4.44 -2.73 -6.00
CA LEU A 59 4.16 -3.68 -7.07
C LEU A 59 4.41 -3.06 -8.44
N ILE A 60 3.85 -1.89 -8.72
CA ILE A 60 3.94 -1.21 -10.01
C ILE A 60 4.63 0.15 -9.83
N PRO A 61 5.87 0.32 -10.32
CA PRO A 61 6.56 1.61 -10.29
C PRO A 61 5.69 2.73 -10.89
N ILE A 62 5.74 3.92 -10.30
CA ILE A 62 4.88 5.04 -10.70
C ILE A 62 5.10 5.48 -12.15
N ASP A 63 6.29 5.24 -12.68
CA ASP A 63 6.75 5.55 -14.02
C ASP A 63 6.71 4.34 -14.98
N ALA A 64 6.19 3.20 -14.53
CA ALA A 64 6.07 2.01 -15.37
C ALA A 64 5.17 2.29 -16.58
N THR A 65 5.67 1.95 -17.78
CA THR A 65 4.84 1.88 -18.98
C THR A 65 3.77 0.80 -18.84
N ALA A 66 2.71 0.87 -19.65
CA ALA A 66 1.65 -0.15 -19.65
C ALA A 66 2.21 -1.57 -19.86
N SER A 67 3.18 -1.72 -20.79
CA SER A 67 3.83 -3.02 -21.05
C SER A 67 4.61 -3.53 -19.84
N GLN A 68 5.38 -2.67 -19.16
CA GLN A 68 6.09 -3.04 -17.93
C GLN A 68 5.12 -3.44 -16.82
N ARG A 69 4.06 -2.66 -16.61
CA ARG A 69 3.01 -2.99 -15.64
C ARG A 69 2.42 -4.38 -15.91
N ASP A 70 2.03 -4.64 -17.16
CA ASP A 70 1.36 -5.89 -17.53
C ASP A 70 2.30 -7.10 -17.36
N GLN A 71 3.58 -6.93 -17.68
CA GLN A 71 4.59 -7.96 -17.43
C GLN A 71 4.78 -8.22 -15.92
N ILE A 72 4.94 -7.17 -15.11
CA ILE A 72 5.09 -7.31 -13.65
C ILE A 72 3.88 -8.02 -13.03
N LEU A 73 2.65 -7.65 -13.45
CA LEU A 73 1.44 -8.31 -12.96
C LEU A 73 1.35 -9.77 -13.38
N THR A 74 1.81 -10.11 -14.59
CA THR A 74 1.87 -11.49 -15.07
C THR A 74 2.79 -12.33 -14.19
N ASP A 75 4.01 -11.85 -13.97
CA ASP A 75 5.02 -12.55 -13.15
C ASP A 75 4.59 -12.66 -11.68
N PHE A 76 3.98 -11.60 -11.15
CA PHE A 76 3.48 -11.58 -9.78
C PHE A 76 2.33 -12.58 -9.58
N LYS A 77 1.33 -12.59 -10.47
CA LYS A 77 0.21 -13.55 -10.40
C LYS A 77 0.69 -14.99 -10.53
N LYS A 78 1.61 -15.24 -11.45
CA LYS A 78 2.22 -16.56 -11.60
C LYS A 78 2.91 -17.01 -10.30
N ALA A 79 3.66 -16.13 -9.64
CA ALA A 79 4.30 -16.47 -8.37
C ALA A 79 3.28 -16.72 -7.24
N LEU A 80 2.19 -15.94 -7.17
CA LEU A 80 1.13 -16.19 -6.19
C LEU A 80 0.52 -17.59 -6.35
N GLU A 81 0.30 -18.02 -7.60
CA GLU A 81 -0.19 -19.36 -7.93
C GLU A 81 0.84 -20.46 -7.61
N ASP A 82 2.07 -20.33 -8.12
CA ASP A 82 3.14 -21.33 -8.00
C ASP A 82 3.49 -21.62 -6.52
N TYR A 83 3.36 -20.62 -5.63
CA TYR A 83 3.68 -20.75 -4.20
C TYR A 83 2.45 -20.76 -3.28
N ASP A 84 1.23 -20.71 -3.83
CA ASP A 84 -0.06 -20.61 -3.12
C ASP A 84 -0.06 -19.48 -2.05
N VAL A 85 0.48 -18.32 -2.41
CA VAL A 85 0.52 -17.13 -1.56
C VAL A 85 -0.70 -16.26 -1.88
N LYS A 86 -1.38 -15.74 -0.86
CA LYS A 86 -2.54 -14.85 -1.03
C LYS A 86 -2.12 -13.37 -1.00
N VAL A 87 -3.02 -12.49 -1.43
CA VAL A 87 -2.93 -11.06 -1.17
C VAL A 87 -4.10 -10.66 -0.27
N PRO A 88 -3.94 -10.65 1.07
CA PRO A 88 -5.05 -10.34 1.97
C PRO A 88 -5.34 -8.84 2.06
N MET A 89 -4.30 -8.01 1.91
CA MET A 89 -4.37 -6.57 2.08
C MET A 89 -3.61 -5.82 0.98
N ALA A 90 -4.19 -4.70 0.54
CA ALA A 90 -3.55 -3.71 -0.32
C ALA A 90 -3.68 -2.31 0.30
N THR A 91 -2.83 -1.39 -0.13
CA THR A 91 -2.81 0.02 0.30
C THR A 91 -2.27 0.90 -0.84
N THR A 92 -2.29 2.23 -0.66
CA THR A 92 -1.72 3.18 -1.62
C THR A 92 -0.53 3.90 -1.02
N ASN A 93 0.55 4.03 -1.80
CA ASN A 93 1.63 4.94 -1.46
C ASN A 93 1.16 6.38 -1.72
N LEU A 94 0.79 7.08 -0.65
CA LEU A 94 0.42 8.51 -0.65
C LEU A 94 1.48 9.38 0.05
N PHE A 95 2.74 8.94 0.06
CA PHE A 95 3.77 9.56 0.89
C PHE A 95 5.13 9.76 0.21
N ALA A 96 5.48 8.94 -0.79
CA ALA A 96 6.79 8.99 -1.42
C ALA A 96 6.91 10.04 -2.54
N ASP A 97 5.85 10.22 -3.34
CA ASP A 97 5.85 11.23 -4.40
C ASP A 97 5.92 12.65 -3.80
N PRO A 98 6.83 13.53 -4.28
CA PRO A 98 6.95 14.91 -3.80
C PRO A 98 5.67 15.76 -3.88
N VAL A 99 4.69 15.36 -4.69
CA VAL A 99 3.37 16.01 -4.74
C VAL A 99 2.64 15.90 -3.40
N PHE A 100 2.86 14.84 -2.63
CA PHE A 100 2.21 14.59 -1.33
C PHE A 100 2.96 15.21 -0.14
N ARG A 101 3.94 16.09 -0.38
CA ARG A 101 4.77 16.69 0.69
C ARG A 101 4.00 17.40 1.81
N ASP A 102 2.80 17.90 1.52
CA ASP A 102 1.91 18.60 2.48
C ASP A 102 0.63 17.78 2.73
N GLY A 103 0.70 16.45 2.64
CA GLY A 103 -0.47 15.58 2.74
C GLY A 103 -1.07 15.25 1.39
N ALA A 104 -1.87 14.19 1.38
CA ALA A 104 -2.57 13.71 0.21
C ALA A 104 -4.06 14.08 0.33
N PHE A 105 -4.80 13.47 1.25
CA PHE A 105 -6.20 13.82 1.50
C PHE A 105 -6.37 15.13 2.26
N THR A 106 -5.38 15.54 3.04
CA THR A 106 -5.41 16.80 3.80
C THR A 106 -4.50 17.87 3.21
N SER A 107 -4.05 17.68 1.96
CA SER A 107 -3.28 18.71 1.26
C SER A 107 -4.01 20.04 1.22
N ASN A 108 -3.30 21.14 1.45
CA ASN A 108 -3.88 22.47 1.25
C ASN A 108 -4.25 22.71 -0.23
N ASP A 109 -3.58 22.02 -1.17
CA ASP A 109 -3.90 22.07 -2.59
C ASP A 109 -5.01 21.07 -2.96
N ALA A 110 -6.14 21.60 -3.46
CA ALA A 110 -7.28 20.80 -3.87
C ALA A 110 -7.00 19.84 -5.05
N GLN A 111 -6.06 20.20 -5.94
CA GLN A 111 -5.67 19.32 -7.05
C GLN A 111 -4.90 18.10 -6.54
N VAL A 112 -4.08 18.27 -5.50
CA VAL A 112 -3.38 17.16 -4.85
C VAL A 112 -4.38 16.22 -4.16
N ARG A 113 -5.39 16.77 -3.48
CA ARG A 113 -6.46 15.96 -2.87
C ARG A 113 -7.23 15.14 -3.93
N ALA A 114 -7.58 15.76 -5.05
CA ALA A 114 -8.25 15.07 -6.15
C ALA A 114 -7.37 13.97 -6.77
N TYR A 115 -6.08 14.24 -6.95
CA TYR A 115 -5.11 13.26 -7.44
C TYR A 115 -4.97 12.07 -6.47
N ALA A 116 -4.86 12.32 -5.17
CA ALA A 116 -4.79 11.28 -4.14
C ALA A 116 -6.01 10.36 -4.21
N LEU A 117 -7.22 10.92 -4.32
CA LEU A 117 -8.46 10.14 -4.43
C LEU A 117 -8.45 9.22 -5.65
N GLN A 118 -8.09 9.76 -6.82
CA GLN A 118 -7.99 8.98 -8.06
C GLN A 118 -6.92 7.89 -7.98
N LYS A 119 -5.79 8.17 -7.33
CA LYS A 119 -4.71 7.19 -7.14
C LYS A 119 -5.18 6.03 -6.25
N VAL A 120 -5.90 6.32 -5.17
CA VAL A 120 -6.47 5.29 -4.31
C VAL A 120 -7.51 4.44 -5.02
N MET A 121 -8.42 5.04 -5.80
CA MET A 121 -9.40 4.26 -6.58
C MET A 121 -8.70 3.24 -7.49
N LYS A 122 -7.70 3.66 -8.27
CA LYS A 122 -6.92 2.75 -9.14
C LYS A 122 -6.19 1.65 -8.35
N SER A 123 -5.69 1.98 -7.17
CA SER A 123 -5.02 1.01 -6.29
C SER A 123 -6.03 0.02 -5.66
N MET A 124 -7.24 0.47 -5.33
CA MET A 124 -8.34 -0.39 -4.89
C MET A 124 -8.74 -1.39 -5.98
N ASP A 125 -8.83 -0.95 -7.25
CA ASP A 125 -9.10 -1.83 -8.39
C ASP A 125 -8.02 -2.91 -8.52
N LEU A 126 -6.75 -2.52 -8.39
CA LEU A 126 -5.62 -3.43 -8.44
C LEU A 126 -5.67 -4.45 -7.30
N GLY A 127 -5.89 -4.00 -6.06
CA GLY A 127 -6.06 -4.87 -4.89
C GLY A 127 -7.20 -5.88 -5.08
N ALA A 128 -8.32 -5.44 -5.66
CA ALA A 128 -9.51 -6.26 -5.80
C ALA A 128 -9.26 -7.34 -6.87
N SER A 129 -8.56 -6.96 -7.95
CA SER A 129 -8.13 -7.88 -9.00
C SER A 129 -7.15 -8.97 -8.51
N LEU A 130 -6.49 -8.74 -7.37
CA LEU A 130 -5.56 -9.68 -6.74
C LEU A 130 -6.17 -10.38 -5.51
N GLY A 131 -7.45 -10.13 -5.21
CA GLY A 131 -8.20 -10.81 -4.16
C GLY A 131 -8.07 -10.22 -2.76
N ALA A 132 -7.54 -8.99 -2.63
CA ALA A 132 -7.48 -8.29 -1.35
C ALA A 132 -8.88 -8.07 -0.78
N LYS A 133 -8.99 -8.19 0.55
CA LYS A 133 -10.25 -7.99 1.31
C LYS A 133 -10.12 -6.92 2.38
N ILE A 134 -8.90 -6.53 2.71
CA ILE A 134 -8.60 -5.42 3.59
C ILE A 134 -7.93 -4.33 2.75
N TYR A 135 -8.37 -3.10 2.90
CA TYR A 135 -7.73 -1.94 2.30
C TYR A 135 -7.23 -1.01 3.40
N VAL A 136 -5.92 -0.85 3.51
CA VAL A 136 -5.31 -0.05 4.59
C VAL A 136 -5.14 1.39 4.15
N PHE A 137 -5.33 2.31 5.09
CA PHE A 137 -5.09 3.73 4.95
C PHE A 137 -4.11 4.18 6.02
N TRP A 138 -2.85 4.39 5.62
CA TRP A 138 -1.86 5.05 6.46
C TRP A 138 -1.63 6.48 5.96
N GLY A 139 -2.13 7.46 6.71
CA GLY A 139 -2.02 8.88 6.40
C GLY A 139 -0.65 9.46 6.75
N GLY A 140 0.44 8.88 6.27
CA GLY A 140 1.80 9.27 6.69
C GLY A 140 2.16 10.75 6.45
N ARG A 141 1.58 11.39 5.42
CA ARG A 141 1.78 12.82 5.13
C ARG A 141 0.66 13.72 5.67
N GLU A 142 -0.36 13.14 6.29
CA GLU A 142 -1.51 13.88 6.81
C GLU A 142 -1.16 14.48 8.17
N GLY A 143 -0.49 15.64 8.15
CA GLY A 143 -0.01 16.28 9.37
C GLY A 143 0.48 17.70 9.12
N THR A 144 1.25 18.21 10.07
CA THR A 144 1.93 19.50 9.99
C THR A 144 3.10 19.58 10.97
N GLU A 145 4.17 20.28 10.58
CA GLU A 145 5.26 20.71 11.46
C GLU A 145 5.06 22.15 12.00
N VAL A 146 4.07 22.87 11.46
CA VAL A 146 3.80 24.28 11.74
C VAL A 146 2.32 24.44 12.11
N ASP A 147 2.01 24.73 13.37
CA ASP A 147 0.63 24.85 13.87
C ASP A 147 -0.25 25.81 13.04
N ALA A 148 0.35 26.86 12.47
CA ALA A 148 -0.35 27.84 11.66
C ALA A 148 -0.56 27.43 10.19
N SER A 149 0.02 26.32 9.71
CA SER A 149 -0.06 25.94 8.29
C SER A 149 -1.35 25.21 7.91
N LYS A 150 -2.07 24.65 8.90
CA LYS A 150 -3.30 23.89 8.66
C LYS A 150 -4.35 24.15 9.72
N ASP A 151 -5.60 24.30 9.28
CA ASP A 151 -6.75 24.19 10.17
C ASP A 151 -7.07 22.71 10.36
N PRO A 152 -6.88 22.13 11.58
CA PRO A 152 -7.16 20.72 11.81
C PRO A 152 -8.63 20.36 11.59
N ARG A 153 -9.55 21.33 11.71
CA ARG A 153 -10.98 21.10 11.47
C ARG A 153 -11.25 20.87 9.99
N GLU A 154 -10.60 21.64 9.11
CA GLU A 154 -10.72 21.45 7.67
C GLU A 154 -10.00 20.17 7.21
N GLY A 155 -8.80 19.90 7.74
CA GLY A 155 -8.08 18.65 7.47
C GLY A 155 -8.92 17.41 7.80
N ILE A 156 -9.56 17.38 8.97
CA ILE A 156 -10.45 16.27 9.36
C ILE A 156 -11.67 16.16 8.44
N LYS A 157 -12.26 17.28 8.01
CA LYS A 157 -13.39 17.26 7.07
C LYS A 157 -12.99 16.65 5.73
N TRP A 158 -11.87 17.08 5.15
CA TRP A 158 -11.39 16.54 3.87
C TRP A 158 -11.01 15.06 3.98
N PHE A 159 -10.37 14.66 5.08
CA PHE A 159 -10.06 13.25 5.31
C PHE A 159 -11.34 12.40 5.38
N ARG A 160 -12.36 12.86 6.13
CA ARG A 160 -13.67 12.19 6.19
C ARG A 160 -14.31 12.08 4.80
N GLU A 161 -14.35 13.19 4.05
CA GLU A 161 -14.92 13.20 2.70
C GLU A 161 -14.23 12.22 1.75
N ALA A 162 -12.89 12.11 1.82
CA ALA A 162 -12.13 11.14 1.04
C ALA A 162 -12.47 9.70 1.43
N ILE A 163 -12.52 9.39 2.74
CA ILE A 163 -12.85 8.04 3.21
C ILE A 163 -14.29 7.66 2.85
N ASP A 164 -15.26 8.55 3.06
CA ASP A 164 -16.66 8.32 2.70
C ASP A 164 -16.81 8.03 1.20
N TYR A 165 -16.18 8.85 0.34
CA TYR A 165 -16.20 8.65 -1.11
C TYR A 165 -15.59 7.30 -1.52
N LEU A 166 -14.47 6.90 -0.90
CA LEU A 166 -13.83 5.63 -1.20
C LEU A 166 -14.64 4.44 -0.69
N CYS A 167 -15.37 4.58 0.42
CA CYS A 167 -16.34 3.59 0.87
C CYS A 167 -17.48 3.44 -0.14
N GLU A 168 -18.06 4.55 -0.61
CA GLU A 168 -19.09 4.55 -1.67
C GLU A 168 -18.57 3.88 -2.94
N TYR A 169 -17.35 4.23 -3.38
CA TYR A 169 -16.71 3.60 -4.51
C TYR A 169 -16.54 2.08 -4.32
N SER A 170 -16.07 1.64 -3.14
CA SER A 170 -15.95 0.21 -2.84
C SER A 170 -17.29 -0.53 -2.87
N MET A 171 -18.37 0.12 -2.43
CA MET A 171 -19.72 -0.45 -2.44
C MET A 171 -20.25 -0.55 -3.88
N ASP A 172 -20.12 0.52 -4.66
CA ASP A 172 -20.58 0.59 -6.05
C ASP A 172 -19.87 -0.42 -6.95
N GLN A 173 -18.58 -0.66 -6.72
CA GLN A 173 -17.81 -1.67 -7.45
C GLN A 173 -17.99 -3.09 -6.91
N GLY A 174 -18.65 -3.26 -5.76
CA GLY A 174 -18.88 -4.57 -5.16
C GLY A 174 -17.62 -5.27 -4.64
N TYR A 175 -16.59 -4.51 -4.21
CA TYR A 175 -15.32 -5.10 -3.76
C TYR A 175 -15.40 -5.81 -2.39
N ASP A 176 -16.36 -5.40 -1.55
CA ASP A 176 -16.51 -5.88 -0.17
C ASP A 176 -15.22 -5.70 0.66
N TYR A 177 -14.56 -4.55 0.49
CA TYR A 177 -13.39 -4.20 1.30
C TYR A 177 -13.77 -3.87 2.74
N LYS A 178 -12.95 -4.33 3.67
CA LYS A 178 -12.86 -3.75 5.01
C LYS A 178 -11.77 -2.70 5.02
N PHE A 179 -12.14 -1.45 5.25
CA PHE A 179 -11.19 -0.36 5.39
C PHE A 179 -10.56 -0.40 6.79
N ALA A 180 -9.24 -0.27 6.85
CA ALA A 180 -8.48 -0.26 8.09
C ALA A 180 -7.61 1.00 8.15
N LEU A 181 -7.91 1.89 9.10
CA LEU A 181 -7.12 3.11 9.31
C LEU A 181 -5.92 2.80 10.20
N GLU A 182 -4.72 3.13 9.73
CA GLU A 182 -3.47 2.95 10.47
C GLU A 182 -3.02 4.30 11.05
N ALA A 183 -3.18 4.45 12.37
CA ALA A 183 -2.79 5.66 13.08
C ALA A 183 -1.29 5.66 13.42
N LYS A 184 -0.61 6.78 13.16
CA LYS A 184 0.77 7.02 13.58
C LYS A 184 0.86 8.41 14.21
N PRO A 185 1.51 8.58 15.38
CA PRO A 185 1.55 9.88 16.05
C PRO A 185 2.46 10.91 15.36
N ASN A 186 3.52 10.48 14.68
CA ASN A 186 4.46 11.33 13.94
C ASN A 186 5.37 10.49 12.99
N GLU A 187 6.12 11.17 12.13
CA GLU A 187 7.10 10.71 11.13
C GLU A 187 6.48 10.01 9.89
N PRO A 188 6.67 10.52 8.65
CA PRO A 188 7.60 11.56 8.24
C PRO A 188 7.27 12.98 8.73
#